data_AF-A0A2W6P220-F1
#
_entry.id   AF-A0A2W6P220-F1
#
_cell.length_a   1.000
_cell.length_b   1.000
_cell.length_c   1.000
_cell.angle_alpha   90.00
_cell.angle_beta   90.00
_cell.angle_gamma   90.00
#
_symmetry.space_group_name_H-M   'P 1'
#
loop_
_entity.id
_entity.type
_entity.pdbx_description
1 polymer ?
#
loop_
_entity_poly.entity_id
_entity_poly.type
_entity_poly.pdbx_seq_one_letter_code
_entity_poly.pdbx_strand_id
1 'polypeptide(L)'
;MNQMLNRMMSYTAVLCVVLVVSACGAENNKESVQEHAYPQSKQPIEEAGQAAVPNAEAKNKANGDSAEGQESKIRTQSEAEAASDEIRVVIDQSEKPMKGNSFDFAIKQVPKGYSLTEMRWTSNTVTIVNSLEEAIEHGKNGEDGFYLSGNGQYSGFIYSDEMKGERGKAIFVFTNEKGNILMSEKEIHLK
;
A
#
# COMPACT_ATOMS: atom_id res chain seq x y z
N MET A 1 -14.25 0.54 78.45
CA MET A 1 -15.54 0.71 79.17
C MET A 1 -15.93 2.18 79.05
N ASN A 2 -17.14 2.44 78.55
CA ASN A 2 -17.85 3.73 78.38
C ASN A 2 -17.34 4.62 77.23
N GLN A 3 -17.98 4.59 76.06
CA GLN A 3 -19.29 5.18 75.67
C GLN A 3 -19.22 6.70 75.45
N MET A 4 -19.51 7.05 74.18
CA MET A 4 -20.40 8.12 73.72
C MET A 4 -20.00 9.57 74.09
N LEU A 5 -20.07 10.57 73.21
CA LEU A 5 -21.16 10.83 72.29
C LEU A 5 -20.71 11.92 71.29
N ASN A 6 -21.06 11.68 70.03
CA ASN A 6 -21.13 12.60 68.89
C ASN A 6 -21.24 14.09 69.23
N ARG A 7 -20.29 14.87 68.70
CA ARG A 7 -20.55 16.25 68.29
C ARG A 7 -20.56 16.32 66.78
N MET A 8 -21.77 16.53 66.28
CA MET A 8 -22.11 16.98 64.94
C MET A 8 -21.28 18.25 64.62
N MET A 9 -20.40 18.18 63.62
CA MET A 9 -19.82 19.39 63.03
C MET A 9 -19.62 19.16 61.54
N SER A 10 -20.45 19.84 60.78
CA SER A 10 -20.47 19.91 59.33
C SER A 10 -19.13 20.39 58.80
N TYR A 11 -18.51 19.62 57.91
CA TYR A 11 -17.40 20.09 57.06
C TYR A 11 -17.80 19.93 55.60
N THR A 12 -18.37 21.00 55.05
CA THR A 12 -18.46 21.25 53.61
C THR A 12 -17.08 21.63 53.09
N ALA A 13 -16.37 20.68 52.46
CA ALA A 13 -15.19 20.98 51.64
C ALA A 13 -14.79 19.76 50.79
N VAL A 14 -15.21 19.70 49.53
CA VAL A 14 -14.48 19.00 48.44
C VAL A 14 -14.83 19.73 47.14
N LEU A 15 -14.02 20.70 46.72
CA LEU A 15 -12.84 20.55 45.84
C LEU A 15 -13.22 20.17 44.40
N CYS A 16 -13.08 21.15 43.50
CA CYS A 16 -13.24 21.02 42.06
C CYS A 16 -12.30 19.96 41.46
N VAL A 17 -12.85 19.05 40.65
CA VAL A 17 -12.06 18.36 39.61
C VAL A 17 -12.74 18.63 38.28
N VAL A 18 -11.97 19.29 37.43
CA VAL A 18 -12.27 19.68 36.05
C VAL A 18 -12.42 18.41 35.21
N LEU A 19 -13.62 18.15 34.68
CA LEU A 19 -13.81 17.20 33.58
C LEU A 19 -13.79 17.98 32.27
N VAL A 20 -12.59 18.27 31.75
CA VAL A 20 -12.46 18.48 30.30
C VAL A 20 -12.49 17.08 29.69
N VAL A 21 -13.68 16.64 29.30
CA VAL A 21 -13.80 15.53 28.36
C VAL A 21 -13.30 16.07 27.04
N SER A 22 -12.01 15.89 26.76
CA SER A 22 -11.46 16.01 25.42
C SER A 22 -12.14 14.95 24.56
N ALA A 23 -13.28 15.32 23.98
CA ALA A 23 -13.80 14.71 22.78
C ALA A 23 -12.85 15.08 21.63
N CYS A 24 -11.69 14.45 21.61
CA CYS A 24 -11.01 14.15 20.36
C CYS A 24 -11.39 12.70 20.07
N GLY A 25 -12.40 12.54 19.22
CA GLY A 25 -12.71 11.26 18.61
C GLY A 25 -11.45 10.78 17.88
N ALA A 26 -10.91 9.66 18.33
CA ALA A 26 -10.05 8.84 17.48
C ALA A 26 -10.99 8.18 16.46
N GLU A 27 -11.12 8.79 15.29
CA GLU A 27 -11.67 8.11 14.13
C GLU A 27 -10.67 7.00 13.74
N ASN A 28 -11.12 5.76 13.89
CA ASN A 28 -10.41 4.59 13.39
C ASN A 28 -10.61 4.55 11.86
N ASN A 29 -9.87 5.36 11.11
CA ASN A 29 -9.78 5.20 9.66
C ASN A 29 -8.85 4.03 9.35
N LYS A 30 -9.43 2.82 9.33
CA LYS A 30 -8.89 1.67 8.59
C LYS A 30 -9.34 1.74 7.13
N GLU A 31 -9.16 2.90 6.51
CA GLU A 31 -9.45 3.12 5.10
C GLU A 31 -8.08 3.24 4.43
N SER A 32 -7.90 2.54 3.31
CA SER A 32 -6.67 2.63 2.51
C SER A 32 -6.30 4.10 2.34
N VAL A 33 -5.07 4.47 2.70
CA VAL A 33 -4.60 5.83 2.47
C VAL A 33 -4.38 5.98 0.96
N GLN A 34 -5.44 6.40 0.27
CA GLN A 34 -5.36 6.93 -1.07
C GLN A 34 -4.90 8.38 -0.94
N GLU A 35 -3.59 8.57 -0.80
CA GLU A 35 -3.02 9.90 -0.83
C GLU A 35 -3.01 10.36 -2.29
N HIS A 36 -4.04 11.11 -2.67
CA HIS A 36 -4.04 11.86 -3.92
C HIS A 36 -2.98 12.96 -3.82
N ALA A 37 -1.74 12.63 -4.17
CA ALA A 37 -0.75 13.63 -4.51
C ALA A 37 -1.19 14.30 -5.82
N TYR A 38 -2.10 15.27 -5.74
CA TYR A 38 -2.14 16.32 -6.74
C TYR A 38 -1.13 17.40 -6.35
N PRO A 39 0.04 17.40 -6.98
CA PRO A 39 0.56 18.60 -7.55
C PRO A 39 0.41 18.50 -9.07
N GLN A 40 0.10 19.61 -9.71
CA GLN A 40 0.45 19.85 -11.10
C GLN A 40 1.99 19.83 -11.25
N SER A 41 2.69 18.74 -10.95
CA SER A 41 4.12 18.62 -11.19
C SER A 41 4.33 18.15 -12.63
N LYS A 42 5.09 18.95 -13.38
CA LYS A 42 5.50 18.62 -14.75
C LYS A 42 6.67 17.63 -14.80
N GLN A 43 7.07 17.09 -13.65
CA GLN A 43 8.23 16.21 -13.53
C GLN A 43 7.79 14.90 -12.85
N PRO A 44 8.27 13.75 -13.34
CA PRO A 44 8.01 12.46 -12.71
C PRO A 44 8.50 12.45 -11.26
N ILE A 45 7.75 11.84 -10.35
CA ILE A 45 8.29 11.56 -9.01
C ILE A 45 9.32 10.43 -9.14
N GLU A 46 10.50 10.58 -8.55
CA GLU A 46 11.58 9.58 -8.64
C GLU A 46 11.13 8.18 -8.21
N GLU A 47 10.19 8.11 -7.27
CA GLU A 47 9.61 6.87 -6.74
C GLU A 47 8.72 6.14 -7.76
N ALA A 48 8.13 6.83 -8.74
CA ALA A 48 7.33 6.23 -9.82
C ALA A 48 8.19 5.60 -10.94
N GLY A 49 9.51 5.79 -10.92
CA GLY A 49 10.45 5.18 -11.88
C GLY A 49 10.78 6.06 -13.09
N GLN A 50 11.88 5.71 -13.77
CA GLN A 50 12.41 6.50 -14.89
C GLN A 50 11.50 6.49 -16.12
N ALA A 51 10.60 5.49 -16.22
CA ALA A 51 9.59 5.39 -17.26
C ALA A 51 8.27 6.13 -16.92
N ALA A 52 8.15 6.73 -15.74
CA ALA A 52 6.97 7.50 -15.38
C ALA A 52 6.95 8.80 -16.20
N VAL A 53 6.01 8.93 -17.14
CA VAL A 53 5.83 10.15 -17.93
C VAL A 53 4.81 11.05 -17.22
N PRO A 54 4.98 12.38 -17.15
CA PRO A 54 3.96 13.27 -16.61
C PRO A 54 2.63 13.10 -17.38
N ASN A 55 1.52 12.94 -16.65
CA ASN A 55 0.21 12.55 -17.20
C ASN A 55 -0.37 13.52 -18.26
N ALA A 56 0.23 14.70 -18.47
CA ALA A 56 -0.14 15.61 -19.56
C ALA A 56 0.06 14.99 -20.96
N GLU A 57 0.95 14.00 -21.09
CA GLU A 57 1.23 13.31 -22.36
C GLU A 57 0.47 11.99 -22.54
N ALA A 58 0.04 11.33 -21.45
CA ALA A 58 -0.65 10.04 -21.51
C ALA A 58 -2.10 10.15 -22.00
N LYS A 59 -2.80 11.26 -21.73
CA LYS A 59 -4.16 11.50 -22.26
C LYS A 59 -4.21 11.88 -23.74
N ASN A 60 -3.08 12.14 -24.40
CA ASN A 60 -3.04 12.68 -25.77
C ASN A 60 -2.44 11.75 -26.83
N LYS A 61 -2.08 10.50 -26.52
CA LYS A 61 -1.60 9.54 -27.54
C LYS A 61 -2.40 8.24 -27.55
N ALA A 62 -3.65 8.34 -27.96
CA ALA A 62 -4.33 7.25 -28.67
C ALA A 62 -3.98 7.33 -30.17
N ASN A 63 -2.73 7.04 -30.52
CA ASN A 63 -2.34 6.50 -31.82
C ASN A 63 -0.86 6.09 -31.81
N GLY A 64 -0.58 4.97 -32.48
CA GLY A 64 0.57 4.12 -32.24
C GLY A 64 1.95 4.76 -32.48
N ASP A 65 2.95 4.18 -31.83
CA ASP A 65 4.03 3.48 -32.53
C ASP A 65 4.76 2.57 -31.54
N SER A 66 5.21 1.40 -32.01
CA SER A 66 6.01 0.46 -31.24
C SER A 66 7.43 0.98 -31.10
N ALA A 67 8.02 0.86 -29.91
CA ALA A 67 9.47 0.91 -29.75
C ALA A 67 9.90 -0.05 -28.64
N GLU A 68 10.49 -1.16 -29.06
CA GLU A 68 11.34 -2.03 -28.25
C GLU A 68 12.56 -1.24 -27.73
N GLY A 69 13.01 -1.51 -26.51
CA GLY A 69 14.21 -0.85 -26.00
C GLY A 69 14.61 -1.13 -24.55
N GLN A 70 15.38 -2.21 -24.38
CA GLN A 70 16.51 -2.40 -23.45
C GLN A 70 16.32 -2.28 -21.93
N GLU A 71 16.33 -3.49 -21.34
CA GLU A 71 16.70 -3.87 -19.98
C GLU A 71 17.98 -3.15 -19.49
N SER A 72 17.84 -2.22 -18.55
CA SER A 72 18.97 -1.56 -17.88
C SER A 72 19.29 -2.26 -16.56
N LYS A 73 20.34 -3.09 -16.62
CA LYS A 73 20.96 -3.79 -15.50
C LYS A 73 21.70 -2.78 -14.60
N ILE A 74 21.18 -2.51 -13.41
CA ILE A 74 21.98 -1.95 -12.31
C ILE A 74 22.03 -2.97 -11.18
N ARG A 75 23.22 -3.56 -11.00
CA ARG A 75 23.60 -4.36 -9.84
C ARG A 75 24.11 -3.42 -8.75
N THR A 76 23.61 -3.59 -7.54
CA THR A 76 24.43 -3.37 -6.34
C THR A 76 24.35 -4.63 -5.51
N GLN A 77 25.43 -5.42 -5.57
CA GLN A 77 25.68 -6.55 -4.70
C GLN A 77 26.86 -6.15 -3.82
N SER A 78 26.65 -6.09 -2.51
CA SER A 78 27.72 -6.18 -1.53
C SER A 78 27.56 -7.52 -0.81
N GLU A 79 28.69 -8.20 -0.67
CA GLU A 79 28.84 -9.64 -0.54
C GLU A 79 28.72 -10.15 0.90
N ALA A 80 27.88 -11.17 1.11
CA ALA A 80 28.05 -12.25 2.09
C ALA A 80 27.18 -13.46 1.64
N GLU A 81 27.76 -14.65 1.61
CA GLU A 81 27.25 -15.89 1.01
C GLU A 81 25.94 -16.43 1.63
N ALA A 82 24.89 -16.71 0.82
CA ALA A 82 23.79 -17.64 1.15
C ALA A 82 22.90 -17.95 -0.07
N ALA A 83 22.14 -19.04 -0.01
CA ALA A 83 21.31 -19.58 -1.08
C ALA A 83 20.26 -18.57 -1.64
N SER A 84 20.47 -18.14 -2.90
CA SER A 84 19.60 -17.29 -3.74
C SER A 84 18.53 -16.46 -2.99
N ASP A 85 18.95 -15.33 -2.44
CA ASP A 85 18.16 -14.32 -1.71
C ASP A 85 17.24 -13.46 -2.60
N GLU A 86 16.88 -13.91 -3.80
CA GLU A 86 16.12 -13.11 -4.75
C GLU A 86 14.61 -13.27 -4.57
N ILE A 87 13.90 -12.15 -4.37
CA ILE A 87 12.44 -12.10 -4.41
C ILE A 87 11.98 -12.16 -5.88
N ARG A 88 11.07 -13.08 -6.20
CA ARG A 88 10.49 -13.19 -7.54
C ARG A 88 8.99 -12.92 -7.52
N VAL A 89 8.61 -11.79 -8.09
CA VAL A 89 7.21 -11.44 -8.38
C VAL A 89 7.01 -11.37 -9.89
N VAL A 90 5.91 -11.96 -10.36
CA VAL A 90 5.47 -11.94 -11.76
C VAL A 90 4.18 -11.14 -11.85
N ILE A 91 4.07 -10.27 -12.85
CA ILE A 91 2.85 -9.51 -13.17
C ILE A 91 2.23 -10.10 -14.45
N ASP A 92 0.92 -10.25 -14.46
CA ASP A 92 0.14 -10.66 -15.62
C ASP A 92 -0.91 -9.60 -15.95
N GLN A 93 -0.78 -8.99 -17.13
CA GLN A 93 -1.73 -8.01 -17.67
C GLN A 93 -2.45 -8.56 -18.90
N SER A 94 -2.57 -9.88 -19.04
CA SER A 94 -3.32 -10.50 -20.13
C SER A 94 -4.77 -10.03 -20.13
N GLU A 95 -5.38 -9.92 -21.31
CA GLU A 95 -6.77 -9.52 -21.42
C GLU A 95 -7.68 -10.52 -20.71
N LYS A 96 -8.54 -10.01 -19.83
CA LYS A 96 -9.48 -10.82 -19.05
C LYS A 96 -10.86 -10.81 -19.72
N PRO A 97 -11.61 -11.92 -19.67
CA PRO A 97 -12.95 -11.99 -20.24
C PRO A 97 -14.00 -11.22 -19.42
N MET A 98 -13.66 -10.81 -18.19
CA MET A 98 -14.56 -10.11 -17.28
C MET A 98 -14.44 -8.59 -17.42
N LYS A 99 -15.54 -7.89 -17.14
CA LYS A 99 -15.60 -6.43 -17.14
C LYS A 99 -14.93 -5.86 -15.89
N GLY A 100 -14.02 -4.90 -16.07
CA GLY A 100 -13.27 -4.24 -14.99
C GLY A 100 -11.78 -4.14 -15.33
N ASN A 101 -11.06 -3.24 -14.67
CA ASN A 101 -9.63 -3.05 -14.94
C ASN A 101 -8.81 -3.66 -13.81
N SER A 102 -7.90 -4.56 -14.18
CA SER A 102 -7.01 -5.18 -13.21
C SER A 102 -5.79 -5.79 -13.87
N PHE A 103 -4.75 -6.01 -13.07
CA PHE A 103 -3.69 -6.96 -13.39
C PHE A 103 -3.58 -7.99 -12.27
N ASP A 104 -3.08 -9.17 -12.59
CA ASP A 104 -2.76 -10.19 -11.59
C ASP A 104 -1.27 -10.17 -11.26
N PHE A 105 -0.93 -10.63 -10.07
CA PHE A 105 0.46 -10.88 -9.70
C PHE A 105 0.61 -12.24 -9.04
N ALA A 106 1.81 -12.79 -9.05
CA ALA A 106 2.15 -13.99 -8.32
C ALA A 106 3.55 -13.86 -7.70
N ILE A 107 3.63 -14.11 -6.40
CA ILE A 107 4.90 -14.20 -5.67
C ILE A 107 5.41 -15.63 -5.81
N LYS A 108 6.46 -15.83 -6.60
CA LYS A 108 7.05 -17.14 -6.92
C LYS A 108 8.14 -17.54 -5.94
N GLN A 109 8.84 -16.57 -5.36
CA GLN A 109 9.94 -16.81 -4.44
C GLN A 109 10.06 -15.66 -3.45
N VAL A 110 10.26 -16.01 -2.18
CA VAL A 110 10.56 -15.09 -1.08
C VAL A 110 11.68 -15.71 -0.25
N PRO A 111 12.70 -14.94 0.18
CA PRO A 111 13.73 -15.43 1.09
C PRO A 111 13.13 -16.00 2.38
N LYS A 112 13.81 -16.99 2.96
CA LYS A 112 13.34 -17.64 4.18
C LYS A 112 13.22 -16.63 5.33
N GLY A 113 12.11 -16.68 6.06
CA GLY A 113 11.85 -15.82 7.21
C GLY A 113 11.31 -14.44 6.87
N TYR A 114 11.10 -14.13 5.58
CA TYR A 114 10.40 -12.95 5.13
C TYR A 114 8.97 -13.30 4.72
N SER A 115 8.04 -12.40 4.99
CA SER A 115 6.64 -12.49 4.58
C SER A 115 6.18 -11.17 3.99
N LEU A 116 5.28 -11.22 3.01
CA LEU A 116 4.63 -10.03 2.46
C LEU A 116 3.88 -9.32 3.58
N THR A 117 4.09 -8.02 3.72
CA THR A 117 3.41 -7.20 4.74
C THR A 117 2.60 -6.06 4.12
N GLU A 118 2.98 -5.59 2.94
CA GLU A 118 2.36 -4.44 2.29
C GLU A 118 2.57 -4.47 0.77
N MET A 119 1.62 -3.89 0.05
CA MET A 119 1.68 -3.66 -1.38
C MET A 119 1.39 -2.19 -1.67
N ARG A 120 2.09 -1.62 -2.65
CA ARG A 120 1.89 -0.23 -3.08
C ARG A 120 1.78 -0.13 -4.59
N TRP A 121 0.91 0.76 -5.04
CA TRP A 121 0.92 1.29 -6.38
C TRP A 121 1.37 2.74 -6.28
N THR A 122 2.44 3.10 -6.97
CA THR A 122 2.94 4.48 -7.02
C THR A 122 3.02 4.93 -8.46
N SER A 123 2.27 5.98 -8.78
CA SER A 123 2.28 6.65 -10.08
C SER A 123 2.52 8.16 -9.88
N ASN A 124 2.56 8.93 -10.97
CA ASN A 124 2.68 10.39 -10.87
C ASN A 124 1.43 11.08 -10.30
N THR A 125 0.30 10.40 -10.19
CA THR A 125 -1.02 10.97 -9.84
C THR A 125 -1.59 10.43 -8.54
N VAL A 126 -1.23 9.20 -8.18
CA VAL A 126 -1.77 8.53 -7.01
C VAL A 126 -0.77 7.54 -6.43
N THR A 127 -0.76 7.49 -5.10
CA THR A 127 -0.19 6.39 -4.33
C THR A 127 -1.32 5.64 -3.63
N ILE A 128 -1.38 4.33 -3.84
CA ILE A 128 -2.32 3.43 -3.15
C ILE A 128 -1.48 2.46 -2.34
N VAL A 129 -1.78 2.36 -1.05
CA VAL A 129 -1.11 1.45 -0.12
C VAL A 129 -2.14 0.53 0.50
N ASN A 130 -1.89 -0.78 0.41
CA ASN A 130 -2.67 -1.79 1.11
C ASN A 130 -1.74 -2.67 1.95
N SER A 131 -2.10 -2.85 3.21
CA SER A 131 -1.56 -3.89 4.06
C SER A 131 -1.98 -5.28 3.55
N LEU A 132 -1.32 -6.33 4.06
CA LEU A 132 -1.75 -7.71 3.79
C LEU A 132 -3.20 -7.97 4.23
N GLU A 133 -3.64 -7.41 5.36
CA GLU A 133 -4.99 -7.62 5.90
C GLU A 133 -6.05 -6.98 5.00
N GLU A 134 -5.84 -5.72 4.59
CA GLU A 134 -6.73 -5.02 3.66
C GLU A 134 -6.83 -5.75 2.33
N ALA A 135 -5.70 -6.20 1.75
CA ALA A 135 -5.74 -6.96 0.51
C ALA A 135 -6.54 -8.28 0.64
N ILE A 136 -6.48 -8.94 1.79
CA ILE A 136 -7.31 -10.14 2.05
C ILE A 136 -8.79 -9.79 2.17
N GLU A 137 -9.13 -8.63 2.73
CA GLU A 137 -10.50 -8.12 2.78
C GLU A 137 -11.00 -7.75 1.38
N HIS A 138 -10.20 -7.03 0.60
CA HIS A 138 -10.46 -6.67 -0.79
C HIS A 138 -10.72 -7.92 -1.64
N GLY A 139 -10.00 -9.00 -1.38
CA GLY A 139 -10.19 -10.28 -2.06
C GLY A 139 -11.54 -10.95 -1.79
N LYS A 140 -12.28 -10.53 -0.75
CA LYS A 140 -13.62 -11.04 -0.41
C LYS A 140 -14.73 -10.18 -0.98
N ASN A 141 -14.54 -8.86 -1.02
CA ASN A 141 -15.59 -7.89 -1.38
C ASN A 141 -15.40 -7.28 -2.79
N GLY A 142 -14.22 -7.40 -3.40
CA GLY A 142 -13.91 -6.88 -4.73
C GLY A 142 -13.61 -5.38 -4.75
N GLU A 143 -13.11 -4.81 -3.66
CA GLU A 143 -12.70 -3.39 -3.60
C GLU A 143 -11.46 -3.06 -4.43
N ASP A 144 -11.34 -1.78 -4.80
CA ASP A 144 -10.21 -1.23 -5.55
C ASP A 144 -8.89 -1.38 -4.76
N GLY A 145 -7.76 -1.40 -5.47
CA GLY A 145 -6.45 -1.62 -4.87
C GLY A 145 -5.98 -3.08 -4.94
N PHE A 146 -4.98 -3.42 -4.14
CA PHE A 146 -4.45 -4.78 -4.11
C PHE A 146 -5.42 -5.72 -3.42
N TYR A 147 -5.53 -6.94 -3.96
CA TYR A 147 -6.38 -7.97 -3.39
C TYR A 147 -5.67 -9.34 -3.33
N LEU A 148 -6.06 -10.15 -2.36
CA LEU A 148 -5.61 -11.53 -2.13
C LEU A 148 -6.82 -12.39 -1.75
N SER A 149 -7.16 -13.38 -2.57
CA SER A 149 -8.29 -14.29 -2.32
C SER A 149 -7.89 -15.77 -2.45
N GLY A 150 -8.74 -16.66 -1.95
CA GLY A 150 -8.51 -18.11 -2.02
C GLY A 150 -7.18 -18.56 -1.41
N ASN A 151 -6.79 -17.99 -0.27
CA ASN A 151 -5.47 -18.20 0.38
C ASN A 151 -4.27 -17.69 -0.46
N GLY A 152 -4.48 -16.64 -1.27
CA GLY A 152 -3.47 -16.12 -2.18
C GLY A 152 -3.39 -16.87 -3.51
N GLN A 153 -4.38 -17.73 -3.82
CA GLN A 153 -4.51 -18.37 -5.13
C GLN A 153 -4.81 -17.35 -6.23
N TYR A 154 -5.61 -16.33 -5.90
CA TYR A 154 -5.89 -15.21 -6.81
C TYR A 154 -5.42 -13.93 -6.14
N SER A 155 -4.59 -13.19 -6.85
CA SER A 155 -3.98 -11.97 -6.34
C SER A 155 -3.78 -11.00 -7.48
N GLY A 156 -4.08 -9.74 -7.22
CA GLY A 156 -4.03 -8.73 -8.24
C GLY A 156 -4.22 -7.33 -7.69
N PHE A 157 -4.44 -6.41 -8.62
CA PHE A 157 -4.71 -5.02 -8.34
C PHE A 157 -5.88 -4.57 -9.21
N ILE A 158 -6.96 -4.09 -8.58
CA ILE A 158 -8.13 -3.54 -9.24
C ILE A 158 -7.98 -2.02 -9.29
N TYR A 159 -8.28 -1.41 -10.43
CA TYR A 159 -8.14 0.04 -10.60
C TYR A 159 -9.30 0.66 -11.36
N SER A 160 -9.59 1.91 -11.03
CA SER A 160 -10.65 2.69 -11.67
C SER A 160 -10.32 3.03 -13.13
N ASP A 161 -11.33 3.42 -13.90
CA ASP A 161 -11.13 3.87 -15.29
C ASP A 161 -10.24 5.13 -15.39
N GLU A 162 -10.16 5.92 -14.33
CA GLU A 162 -9.35 7.16 -14.29
C GLU A 162 -7.85 6.88 -14.32
N MET A 163 -7.43 5.71 -13.85
CA MET A 163 -6.04 5.27 -13.78
C MET A 163 -5.55 4.57 -15.07
N LYS A 164 -6.44 4.34 -16.05
CA LYS A 164 -6.07 3.73 -17.32
C LYS A 164 -4.98 4.53 -18.03
N GLY A 165 -3.97 3.83 -18.55
CA GLY A 165 -2.82 4.44 -19.21
C GLY A 165 -1.77 5.02 -18.26
N GLU A 166 -1.97 4.97 -16.95
CA GLU A 166 -0.95 5.38 -15.99
C GLU A 166 0.26 4.43 -16.06
N ARG A 167 1.45 5.03 -15.97
CA ARG A 167 2.70 4.32 -15.74
C ARG A 167 3.11 4.54 -14.30
N GLY A 168 3.48 3.46 -13.63
CA GLY A 168 3.88 3.49 -12.23
C GLY A 168 4.55 2.19 -11.82
N LYS A 169 4.74 2.05 -10.52
CA LYS A 169 5.34 0.86 -9.92
C LYS A 169 4.35 0.15 -9.02
N ALA A 170 4.24 -1.16 -9.18
CA ALA A 170 3.79 -2.04 -8.11
C ALA A 170 4.99 -2.41 -7.23
N ILE A 171 4.87 -2.18 -5.94
CA ILE A 171 5.91 -2.40 -4.94
C ILE A 171 5.40 -3.40 -3.92
N PHE A 172 6.16 -4.46 -3.69
CA PHE A 172 5.83 -5.52 -2.74
C PHE A 172 6.85 -5.48 -1.60
N VAL A 173 6.37 -5.25 -0.38
CA VAL A 173 7.21 -5.09 0.81
C VAL A 173 7.16 -6.37 1.64
N PHE A 174 8.33 -6.92 1.91
CA PHE A 174 8.51 -8.13 2.68
C PHE A 174 9.28 -7.81 3.96
N THR A 175 8.77 -8.24 5.09
CA THR A 175 9.38 -7.97 6.40
C THR A 175 9.67 -9.29 7.11
N ASN A 176 10.79 -9.37 7.81
CA ASN A 176 11.11 -10.51 8.67
C ASN A 176 10.80 -10.21 10.15
N GLU A 177 10.91 -11.21 11.03
CA GLU A 177 10.63 -11.07 12.47
C GLU A 177 11.54 -10.06 13.19
N LYS A 178 12.68 -9.71 12.60
CA LYS A 178 13.61 -8.69 13.13
C LYS A 178 13.28 -7.28 12.63
N GLY A 179 12.24 -7.12 11.83
CA GLY A 179 11.85 -5.85 11.21
C GLY A 179 12.73 -5.44 10.02
N ASN A 180 13.54 -6.34 9.46
CA ASN A 180 14.28 -6.01 8.23
C ASN A 180 13.33 -6.09 7.04
N ILE A 181 13.49 -5.15 6.11
CA ILE A 181 12.62 -4.97 4.97
C ILE A 181 13.37 -5.35 3.69
N LEU A 182 12.68 -6.05 2.80
CA LEU A 182 13.06 -6.26 1.40
C LEU A 182 11.92 -5.80 0.51
N MET A 183 12.25 -5.20 -0.63
CA MET A 183 11.27 -4.68 -1.57
C MET A 183 11.47 -5.31 -2.95
N SER A 184 10.37 -5.61 -3.62
CA SER A 184 10.36 -5.98 -5.04
C SER A 184 9.52 -4.99 -5.81
N GLU A 185 10.10 -4.39 -6.84
CA GLU A 185 9.44 -3.38 -7.68
C GLU A 185 9.15 -3.93 -9.08
N LYS A 186 8.01 -3.53 -9.63
CA LYS A 186 7.60 -3.84 -11.00
C LYS A 186 7.06 -2.58 -11.65
N GLU A 187 7.74 -2.09 -12.67
CA GLU A 187 7.20 -1.04 -13.53
C GLU A 187 6.07 -1.62 -14.39
N ILE A 188 4.92 -0.95 -14.39
CA ILE A 188 3.70 -1.41 -15.05
C ILE A 188 3.05 -0.22 -15.77
N HIS A 189 2.48 -0.49 -16.95
CA HIS A 189 1.58 0.42 -17.66
C HIS A 189 0.16 -0.12 -17.58
N LEU A 190 -0.74 0.59 -16.90
CA LEU A 190 -2.14 0.16 -16.73
C LEU A 190 -2.88 0.20 -18.07
N LYS A 191 -3.52 -0.91 -18.44
CA LYS A 191 -4.25 -1.08 -19.70
C LYS A 191 -5.68 -0.57 -19.61
#